data_AF-A0A8W7Q231-F1
#
_entry.id   AF-A0A8W7Q231-F1
#
_cell.length_a   1.000
_cell.length_b   1.000
_cell.length_c   1.000
_cell.angle_alpha   90.00
_cell.angle_beta   90.00
_cell.angle_gamma   90.00
#
_symmetry.space_group_name_H-M   'P 1'
#
loop_
_entity.id
_entity.type
_entity.pdbx_description
1 polymer ?
#
loop_
_entity_poly.entity_id
_entity_poly.type
_entity_poly.pdbx_seq_one_letter_code
_entity_poly.pdbx_strand_id
1 'polypeptide(L)'
;MMETVREIAAWTPEYLIANEPACLERLSTDEALWSTIPLLNCTELAHLPDGCLVRFRGMLQDMQDPECYLERYAVRSKSDGTVVRQQNGKYRDLLVFNAASETVDTGCTGDGSTFGERRSLFVVTVPGQNPWAAGYEKEQEAAGVRPTGWKHGEQMPSATAKRSHEDDTEMEVDGTTTTTYCTGRV
;
A
#
# COMPACT_ATOMS: atom_id res chain seq x y z
N MET A 1 17.62 22.50 12.62
CA MET A 1 17.12 21.70 11.47
C MET A 1 17.43 20.21 11.69
N MET A 2 17.08 19.67 12.87
CA MET A 2 17.26 18.26 13.26
C MET A 2 16.04 17.73 14.04
N GLU A 3 14.95 18.49 14.13
CA GLU A 3 13.78 18.17 14.97
C GLU A 3 12.76 17.25 14.28
N THR A 4 12.74 17.16 12.95
CA THR A 4 11.69 16.43 12.21
C THR A 4 11.92 14.91 12.06
N VAL A 5 13.17 14.45 11.96
CA VAL A 5 13.49 13.02 11.75
C VAL A 5 13.15 12.16 12.97
N ARG A 6 13.18 12.75 14.18
CA ARG A 6 12.82 12.06 15.42
C ARG A 6 11.32 11.81 15.58
N GLU A 7 10.47 12.50 14.82
CA GLU A 7 9.02 12.44 15.04
C GLU A 7 8.35 11.21 14.42
N ILE A 8 8.70 10.79 13.20
CA ILE A 8 8.02 9.66 12.53
C ILE A 8 8.45 8.30 13.05
N ALA A 9 9.72 8.11 13.41
CA ALA A 9 10.18 6.84 13.96
C ALA A 9 9.46 6.49 15.28
N ALA A 10 8.86 7.50 15.93
CA ALA A 10 8.03 7.34 17.13
C ALA A 10 6.54 7.10 16.83
N TRP A 11 6.11 7.15 15.56
CA TRP A 11 4.72 6.86 15.19
C TRP A 11 4.47 5.36 15.29
N THR A 12 4.04 4.94 16.47
CA THR A 12 3.50 3.59 16.68
C THR A 12 2.11 3.48 16.06
N PRO A 13 1.57 2.26 15.86
CA PRO A 13 0.19 2.08 15.40
C PRO A 13 -0.81 2.86 16.26
N GLU A 14 -0.62 2.88 17.57
CA GLU A 14 -1.49 3.56 18.52
C GLU A 14 -1.46 5.09 18.33
N TYR A 15 -0.27 5.67 18.11
CA TYR A 15 -0.14 7.10 17.81
C TYR A 15 -0.79 7.46 16.47
N LEU A 16 -0.54 6.65 15.44
CA LEU A 16 -1.11 6.87 14.11
C LEU A 16 -2.63 6.84 14.14
N ILE A 17 -3.23 5.85 14.81
CA ILE A 17 -4.69 5.72 14.94
C ILE A 17 -5.27 6.90 15.72
N ALA A 18 -4.63 7.33 16.81
CA ALA A 18 -5.12 8.44 17.62
C ALA A 18 -5.07 9.80 16.89
N ASN A 19 -4.19 9.95 15.89
CA ASN A 19 -3.94 11.20 15.18
C ASN A 19 -4.12 11.07 13.66
N GLU A 20 -4.89 10.08 13.21
CA GLU A 20 -4.93 9.62 11.81
C GLU A 20 -5.13 10.76 10.80
N PRO A 21 -6.10 11.69 10.95
CA PRO A 21 -6.30 12.76 9.97
C PRO A 21 -5.08 13.68 9.83
N ALA A 22 -4.47 14.06 10.95
CA ALA A 22 -3.30 14.94 10.96
C ALA A 22 -2.06 14.21 10.42
N CYS A 23 -1.88 12.94 10.77
CA CYS A 23 -0.82 12.11 10.23
C CYS A 23 -0.93 11.99 8.70
N LEU A 24 -2.12 11.69 8.17
CA LEU A 24 -2.36 11.55 6.73
C LEU A 24 -2.19 12.87 5.97
N GLU A 25 -2.68 13.99 6.51
CA GLU A 25 -2.45 15.32 5.95
C GLU A 25 -0.95 15.61 5.85
N ARG A 26 -0.21 15.34 6.93
CA ARG A 26 1.22 15.59 7.01
C ARG A 26 2.00 14.68 6.06
N LEU A 27 1.63 13.40 5.94
CA LEU A 27 2.23 12.46 4.98
C LEU A 27 1.99 12.86 3.52
N SER A 28 0.87 13.53 3.22
CA SER A 28 0.57 13.97 1.86
C SER A 28 1.19 15.33 1.50
N THR A 29 1.44 16.19 2.49
CA THR A 29 1.92 17.57 2.26
C THR A 29 3.43 17.73 2.48
N ASP A 30 4.00 17.05 3.47
CA ASP A 30 5.42 17.18 3.83
C ASP A 30 6.28 16.16 3.08
N GLU A 31 6.83 16.61 1.96
CA GLU A 31 7.67 15.77 1.09
C GLU A 31 8.96 15.30 1.79
N ALA A 32 9.56 16.18 2.61
CA ALA A 32 10.80 15.89 3.32
C ALA A 32 10.58 14.82 4.38
N LEU A 33 9.46 14.93 5.09
CA LEU A 33 9.02 13.91 6.03
C LEU A 33 8.79 12.56 5.36
N TRP A 34 8.09 12.52 4.23
CA TRP A 34 7.85 11.27 3.50
C TRP A 34 9.14 10.54 3.13
N SER A 35 10.20 11.26 2.73
CA SER A 35 11.50 10.65 2.43
C SER A 35 12.22 10.07 3.64
N THR A 36 11.86 10.46 4.87
CA THR A 36 12.45 9.86 6.08
C THR A 36 11.86 8.48 6.42
N ILE A 37 10.70 8.14 5.87
CA ILE A 37 10.06 6.85 6.09
C ILE A 37 10.84 5.79 5.31
N PRO A 38 11.29 4.68 5.91
CA PRO A 38 12.08 3.67 5.21
C PRO A 38 11.33 3.01 4.04
N LEU A 39 11.97 2.87 2.88
CA LEU A 39 11.47 2.06 1.77
C LEU A 39 11.84 0.59 1.97
N LEU A 40 10.83 -0.25 2.19
CA LEU A 40 10.96 -1.69 2.42
C LEU A 40 11.55 -2.43 1.20
N ASN A 41 11.45 -1.89 -0.01
CA ASN A 41 12.09 -2.47 -1.20
C ASN A 41 13.61 -2.56 -1.11
N CYS A 42 14.24 -1.69 -0.31
CA CYS A 42 15.69 -1.55 -0.23
C CYS A 42 16.22 -1.65 1.21
N THR A 43 15.33 -1.73 2.21
CA THR A 43 15.68 -1.78 3.63
C THR A 43 15.54 -3.21 4.14
N GLU A 44 16.59 -3.74 4.77
CA GLU A 44 16.56 -5.05 5.41
C GLU A 44 15.66 -5.04 6.66
N LEU A 45 14.87 -6.10 6.85
CA LEU A 45 13.92 -6.21 7.96
C LEU A 45 14.59 -6.11 9.34
N ALA A 46 15.84 -6.57 9.46
CA ALA A 46 16.61 -6.51 10.70
C ALA A 46 16.88 -5.08 11.20
N HIS A 47 16.79 -4.08 10.31
CA HIS A 47 16.98 -2.67 10.65
C HIS A 47 15.67 -1.93 10.96
N LEU A 48 14.52 -2.59 10.82
CA LEU A 48 13.20 -1.98 11.01
C LEU A 48 12.68 -2.29 12.43
N PRO A 49 12.35 -1.26 13.23
CA PRO A 49 11.66 -1.46 14.49
C PRO A 49 10.27 -2.08 14.29
N ASP A 50 9.80 -2.85 15.29
CA ASP A 50 8.42 -3.34 15.30
C ASP A 50 7.42 -2.18 15.27
N GLY A 51 6.35 -2.34 14.48
CA GLY A 51 5.26 -1.38 14.38
C GLY A 51 5.64 -0.03 13.77
N CYS A 52 6.80 0.11 13.13
CA CYS A 52 7.17 1.35 12.45
C CYS A 52 6.43 1.52 11.11
N LEU A 53 6.22 2.77 10.72
CA LEU A 53 5.70 3.11 9.41
C LEU A 53 6.78 2.88 8.34
N VAL A 54 6.41 2.22 7.24
CA VAL A 54 7.29 1.96 6.09
C VAL A 54 6.60 2.33 4.78
N ARG A 55 7.41 2.63 3.76
CA ARG A 55 6.96 2.74 2.37
C ARG A 55 7.22 1.41 1.66
N PHE A 56 6.33 1.06 0.76
CA PHE A 56 6.55 -0.04 -0.17
C PHE A 56 6.06 0.36 -1.56
N ARG A 57 6.85 0.02 -2.58
CA ARG A 57 6.51 0.22 -3.99
C ARG A 57 6.43 -1.13 -4.68
N GLY A 58 5.29 -1.43 -5.27
CA GLY A 58 5.10 -2.74 -5.87
C GLY A 58 3.88 -2.80 -6.78
N MET A 59 3.61 -4.02 -7.22
CA MET A 59 2.42 -4.35 -7.99
C MET A 59 1.45 -5.13 -7.09
N LEU A 60 0.19 -4.70 -7.08
CA LEU A 60 -0.90 -5.48 -6.49
C LEU A 60 -1.15 -6.68 -7.40
N GLN A 61 -0.98 -7.88 -6.85
CA GLN A 61 -1.22 -9.14 -7.58
C GLN A 61 -2.60 -9.70 -7.31
N ASP A 62 -3.05 -9.61 -6.06
CA ASP A 62 -4.32 -10.19 -5.65
C ASP A 62 -4.92 -9.41 -4.48
N MET A 63 -6.22 -9.58 -4.31
CA MET A 63 -7.02 -9.01 -3.24
C MET A 63 -7.76 -10.17 -2.58
N GLN A 64 -7.34 -10.51 -1.36
CA GLN A 64 -7.96 -11.60 -0.62
C GLN A 64 -9.37 -11.21 -0.17
N ASP A 65 -10.18 -12.22 0.13
CA ASP A 65 -11.51 -12.00 0.72
C ASP A 65 -11.39 -11.19 2.01
N PRO A 66 -12.37 -10.32 2.31
CA PRO A 66 -12.34 -9.59 3.57
C PRO A 66 -12.41 -10.52 4.76
N GLU A 67 -11.58 -10.24 5.76
CA GLU A 67 -11.55 -10.98 7.01
C GLU A 67 -12.07 -10.13 8.18
N CYS A 68 -12.78 -10.79 9.08
CA CYS A 68 -13.28 -10.21 10.32
C CYS A 68 -12.20 -10.28 11.39
N TYR A 69 -11.95 -9.17 12.08
CA TYR A 69 -10.96 -9.08 13.16
C TYR A 69 -11.50 -8.24 14.32
N LEU A 70 -10.85 -8.32 15.48
CA LEU A 70 -11.16 -7.49 16.64
C LEU A 70 -10.54 -6.09 16.45
N GLU A 71 -11.31 -5.17 15.86
CA GLU A 71 -10.89 -3.78 15.67
C GLU A 71 -10.66 -3.07 16.99
N ARG A 72 -11.55 -3.29 17.96
CA ARG A 72 -11.40 -2.77 19.32
C ARG A 72 -11.81 -3.85 20.31
N TYR A 73 -11.05 -4.01 21.38
CA TYR A 73 -11.36 -5.01 22.40
C TYR A 73 -11.05 -4.51 23.81
N ALA A 74 -11.86 -4.96 24.76
CA ALA A 74 -11.66 -4.67 26.17
C ALA A 74 -10.57 -5.60 26.73
N VAL A 75 -9.51 -5.01 27.28
CA VAL A 75 -8.53 -5.75 28.09
C VAL A 75 -8.99 -5.69 29.54
N ARG A 76 -9.16 -6.86 30.17
CA ARG A 76 -9.71 -7.01 31.51
C ARG A 76 -8.67 -7.57 32.48
N SER A 77 -8.73 -7.15 33.73
CA SER A 77 -7.89 -7.74 34.77
C SER A 77 -8.35 -9.16 35.12
N LYS A 78 -7.41 -10.08 35.29
CA LYS A 78 -7.70 -11.44 35.77
C LYS A 78 -8.14 -11.48 37.24
N SER A 79 -7.80 -10.46 38.02
CA SER A 79 -8.09 -10.46 39.46
C SER A 79 -9.57 -10.23 39.77
N ASP A 80 -10.22 -9.34 39.01
CA ASP A 80 -11.57 -8.85 39.29
C ASP A 80 -12.48 -8.75 38.05
N GLY A 81 -11.97 -9.06 36.86
CA GLY A 81 -12.72 -9.00 35.60
C GLY A 81 -13.01 -7.58 35.09
N THR A 82 -12.50 -6.55 35.76
CA THR A 82 -12.74 -5.16 35.40
C THR A 82 -12.01 -4.78 34.11
N VAL A 83 -12.59 -3.88 33.32
CA VAL A 83 -11.95 -3.36 32.10
C VAL A 83 -10.82 -2.42 32.50
N VAL A 84 -9.59 -2.79 32.18
CA VAL A 84 -8.37 -2.01 32.42
C VAL A 84 -8.19 -0.96 31.33
N ARG A 85 -8.38 -1.36 30.06
CA ARG A 85 -8.30 -0.45 28.90
C ARG A 85 -9.09 -0.98 27.71
N GLN A 86 -9.37 -0.06 26.78
CA GLN A 86 -9.81 -0.38 25.43
C GLN A 86 -8.58 -0.39 24.52
N GLN A 87 -8.35 -1.48 23.81
CA GLN A 87 -7.20 -1.66 22.92
C GLN A 87 -7.66 -1.70 21.47
N ASN A 88 -6.89 -1.06 20.58
CA ASN A 88 -7.14 -1.11 19.14
C ASN A 88 -6.32 -2.25 18.50
N GLY A 89 -6.95 -3.01 17.60
CA GLY A 89 -6.35 -4.12 16.86
C GLY A 89 -5.88 -3.77 15.45
N LYS A 90 -6.08 -2.53 14.97
CA LYS A 90 -5.58 -2.09 13.65
C LYS A 90 -4.05 -2.17 13.59
N TYR A 91 -3.55 -2.57 12.43
CA TYR A 91 -2.12 -2.70 12.14
C TYR A 91 -1.36 -3.67 13.08
N ARG A 92 -2.07 -4.62 13.69
CA ARG A 92 -1.51 -5.66 14.56
C ARG A 92 -2.11 -7.01 14.19
N ASP A 93 -1.29 -8.05 14.24
CA ASP A 93 -1.75 -9.44 14.07
C ASP A 93 -1.90 -10.18 15.40
N LEU A 94 -1.35 -9.62 16.47
CA LEU A 94 -1.40 -10.19 17.82
C LEU A 94 -2.15 -9.25 18.78
N LEU A 95 -2.92 -9.84 19.69
CA LEU A 95 -3.57 -9.10 20.76
C LEU A 95 -2.52 -8.57 21.74
N VAL A 96 -2.54 -7.27 21.98
CA VAL A 96 -1.68 -6.56 22.93
C VAL A 96 -2.28 -6.58 24.33
N PHE A 97 -1.82 -7.50 25.17
CA PHE A 97 -2.15 -7.57 26.60
C PHE A 97 -1.09 -8.33 27.41
N ASN A 98 -1.05 -8.11 28.72
CA ASN A 98 -0.20 -8.87 29.62
C ASN A 98 -0.88 -10.21 29.97
N ALA A 99 -0.50 -11.29 29.31
CA ALA A 99 -1.10 -12.60 29.52
C ALA A 99 -1.00 -13.13 30.97
N ALA A 100 -0.09 -12.62 31.81
CA ALA A 100 0.00 -13.02 33.21
C ALA A 100 -1.11 -12.41 34.08
N SER A 101 -1.46 -11.13 33.85
CA SER A 101 -2.39 -10.38 34.70
C SER A 101 -3.70 -9.99 34.02
N GLU A 102 -3.79 -10.09 32.70
CA GLU A 102 -4.89 -9.59 31.88
C GLU A 102 -5.49 -10.70 30.99
N THR A 103 -6.74 -10.49 30.58
CA THR A 103 -7.48 -11.34 29.62
C THR A 103 -8.21 -10.47 28.61
N VAL A 104 -8.44 -11.03 27.43
CA VAL A 104 -9.28 -10.45 26.38
C VAL A 104 -10.42 -11.41 26.09
N ASP A 105 -11.64 -10.89 26.03
CA ASP A 105 -12.79 -11.66 25.55
C ASP A 105 -12.83 -11.60 24.02
N THR A 106 -12.63 -12.76 23.39
CA THR A 106 -12.66 -12.92 21.92
C THR A 106 -14.04 -13.30 21.41
N GLY A 107 -15.04 -13.44 22.28
CA GLY A 107 -16.41 -13.78 21.91
C GLY A 107 -17.19 -12.61 21.29
N CYS A 108 -18.23 -12.93 20.51
CA CYS A 108 -19.10 -11.94 19.88
C CYS A 108 -20.06 -11.22 20.84
N THR A 109 -20.07 -11.59 22.12
CA THR A 109 -21.04 -11.13 23.13
C THR A 109 -20.42 -10.27 24.22
N GLY A 110 -19.12 -10.01 24.15
CA GLY A 110 -18.40 -9.26 25.19
C GLY A 110 -18.69 -7.77 25.14
N ASP A 111 -19.11 -7.19 26.27
CA ASP A 111 -19.26 -5.73 26.42
C ASP A 111 -17.92 -5.03 26.13
N GLY A 112 -17.91 -4.17 25.11
CA GLY A 112 -16.77 -3.31 24.75
C GLY A 112 -15.89 -3.82 23.61
N SER A 113 -16.17 -4.98 23.02
CA SER A 113 -15.48 -5.45 21.80
C SER A 113 -16.24 -5.03 20.54
N THR A 114 -15.51 -4.63 19.49
CA THR A 114 -16.06 -4.25 18.18
C THR A 114 -15.27 -4.97 17.11
N PHE A 115 -15.99 -5.67 16.23
CA PHE A 115 -15.39 -6.30 15.07
C PHE A 115 -15.29 -5.31 13.93
N GLY A 116 -14.15 -5.36 13.23
CA GLY A 116 -13.94 -4.67 11.98
C GLY A 116 -13.72 -5.66 10.84
N GLU A 117 -13.82 -5.16 9.62
CA GLU A 117 -13.47 -5.88 8.41
C GLU A 117 -12.14 -5.29 7.88
N ARG A 118 -11.21 -6.15 7.48
CA ARG A 118 -10.00 -5.72 6.76
C ARG A 118 -9.86 -6.55 5.49
N ARG A 119 -9.31 -5.90 4.46
CA ARG A 119 -9.05 -6.56 3.18
C ARG A 119 -7.55 -6.58 2.92
N SER A 120 -7.00 -7.79 2.94
CA SER A 120 -5.56 -8.00 2.74
C SER A 120 -5.22 -7.92 1.25
N LEU A 121 -4.19 -7.15 0.93
CA LEU A 121 -3.69 -6.97 -0.43
C LEU A 121 -2.38 -7.75 -0.57
N PHE A 122 -2.28 -8.58 -1.61
CA PHE A 122 -1.03 -9.26 -1.94
C PHE A 122 -0.21 -8.37 -2.85
N VAL A 123 0.86 -7.79 -2.33
CA VAL A 123 1.74 -6.87 -3.06
C VAL A 123 3.10 -7.53 -3.28
N VAL A 124 3.60 -7.46 -4.51
CA VAL A 124 4.94 -7.94 -4.86
C VAL A 124 5.82 -6.80 -5.32
N THR A 125 7.13 -6.96 -5.21
CA THR A 125 8.09 -6.04 -5.84
C THR A 125 7.86 -5.97 -7.35
N VAL A 126 8.15 -4.82 -7.95
CA VAL A 126 7.91 -4.57 -9.39
C VAL A 126 8.59 -5.67 -10.23
N PRO A 127 7.82 -6.50 -10.97
CA PRO A 127 8.40 -7.55 -11.79
C PRO A 127 9.26 -6.97 -12.91
N GLY A 128 10.40 -7.62 -13.20
CA GLY A 128 11.28 -7.16 -14.27
C GLY A 128 11.87 -5.76 -14.04
N GLN A 129 11.96 -5.31 -12.79
CA GLN A 129 12.56 -4.01 -12.48
C GLN A 129 14.00 -3.95 -13.01
N ASN A 130 14.27 -2.93 -13.83
CA ASN A 130 15.59 -2.74 -14.41
C ASN A 130 16.66 -2.53 -13.31
N PRO A 131 17.87 -3.08 -13.46
CA PRO A 131 18.93 -2.95 -12.45
C PRO A 131 19.26 -1.49 -12.10
N TRP A 132 19.25 -0.59 -13.09
CA TRP A 132 19.52 0.84 -12.85
C TRP A 132 18.46 1.49 -11.96
N ALA A 133 17.19 1.07 -12.09
CA ALA A 133 16.10 1.63 -11.29
C ALA A 133 16.18 1.13 -9.84
N ALA A 134 16.51 -0.15 -9.65
CA ALA A 134 16.75 -0.71 -8.32
C ALA A 134 17.99 -0.10 -7.64
N GLY A 135 19.06 0.16 -8.40
CA GLY A 135 20.25 0.86 -7.92
C GLY A 135 19.92 2.29 -7.50
N TYR A 136 19.15 3.00 -8.33
CA TYR A 136 18.70 4.36 -8.04
C TYR A 136 17.87 4.42 -6.75
N GLU A 137 16.89 3.53 -6.57
CA GLU A 137 16.09 3.48 -5.32
C GLU A 137 16.96 3.28 -4.08
N LYS A 138 17.99 2.41 -4.15
CA LYS A 138 18.94 2.20 -3.06
C LYS A 138 19.79 3.44 -2.76
N GLU A 139 20.27 4.11 -3.80
CA GLU A 139 21.06 5.34 -3.66
C GLU A 139 20.25 6.46 -3.01
N GLN A 140 18.97 6.60 -3.40
CA GLN A 140 18.08 7.61 -2.83
C GLN A 140 17.79 7.36 -1.35
N GLU A 141 17.55 6.10 -0.94
CA GLU A 141 17.37 5.77 0.47
C GLU A 141 18.63 5.97 1.30
N ALA A 142 19.80 5.59 0.76
CA ALA A 142 21.07 5.79 1.44
C ALA A 142 21.42 7.28 1.59
N ALA A 143 21.04 8.11 0.61
CA ALA A 143 21.26 9.55 0.63
C ALA A 143 20.22 10.31 1.48
N GLY A 144 19.07 9.71 1.79
CA GLY A 144 17.93 10.42 2.40
C GLY A 144 17.39 11.56 1.52
N VAL A 145 17.64 11.49 0.20
CA VAL A 145 17.32 12.54 -0.78
C VAL A 145 16.32 11.97 -1.78
N ARG A 146 15.44 12.82 -2.32
CA ARG A 146 14.50 12.45 -3.39
C ARG A 146 15.02 12.72 -4.80
N PRO A 147 14.49 12.00 -5.81
CA PRO A 147 14.50 12.47 -7.19
C PRO A 147 13.65 13.73 -7.22
N THR A 148 14.24 14.88 -7.54
CA THR A 148 13.42 16.00 -8.02
C THR A 148 12.65 15.48 -9.23
N GLY A 149 11.32 15.64 -9.21
CA GLY A 149 10.41 15.10 -10.22
C GLY A 149 11.00 15.19 -11.63
N TRP A 150 10.85 14.11 -12.40
CA TRP A 150 11.32 13.99 -13.77
C TRP A 150 10.94 15.26 -14.53
N LYS A 151 11.91 16.15 -14.76
CA LYS A 151 11.71 17.28 -15.64
C LYS A 151 11.46 16.66 -17.00
N HIS A 152 10.25 16.79 -17.54
CA HIS A 152 9.98 16.49 -18.92
C HIS A 152 10.99 17.28 -19.78
N GLY A 153 12.01 16.60 -20.28
CA GLY A 153 13.11 17.26 -20.96
C GLY A 153 14.23 16.30 -21.30
N GLU A 154 14.01 15.59 -22.41
CA GLU A 154 14.98 15.15 -23.43
C GLU A 154 14.65 13.72 -23.88
N GLN A 155 13.95 13.67 -25.03
CA GLN A 155 13.77 12.45 -25.81
C GLN A 155 15.15 11.93 -26.20
N MET A 156 15.62 10.89 -25.51
CA MET A 156 16.66 10.02 -26.02
C MET A 156 16.13 9.37 -27.31
N PRO A 157 16.91 9.30 -28.39
CA PRO A 157 16.45 8.71 -29.64
C PRO A 157 16.08 7.25 -29.39
N SER A 158 14.81 6.94 -29.61
CA SER A 158 14.24 5.59 -29.53
C SER A 158 14.98 4.66 -30.51
N ALA A 159 15.91 3.86 -30.01
CA ALA A 159 16.42 2.68 -30.71
C ALA A 159 15.31 1.61 -30.70
N THR A 160 14.51 1.64 -31.76
CA THR A 160 13.76 0.54 -32.38
C THR A 160 13.34 -0.63 -31.49
N ALA A 161 12.16 -0.53 -30.89
CA ALA A 161 11.36 -1.69 -30.50
C ALA A 161 9.88 -1.46 -30.84
N LYS A 162 9.60 -1.18 -32.12
CA LYS A 162 8.28 -1.41 -32.72
C LYS A 162 8.45 -2.61 -33.65
N ARG A 163 7.70 -3.69 -33.41
CA ARG A 163 7.49 -4.71 -34.44
C ARG A 163 6.74 -4.01 -35.57
N SER A 164 7.36 -3.82 -36.73
CA SER A 164 6.63 -3.43 -37.94
C SER A 164 5.72 -4.61 -38.31
N HIS A 165 4.43 -4.34 -38.39
CA HIS A 165 3.46 -5.26 -38.97
C HIS A 165 3.37 -4.89 -40.44
N GLU A 166 4.12 -5.61 -41.28
CA GLU A 166 4.00 -5.55 -42.74
C GLU A 166 2.97 -6.61 -43.13
N ASP A 167 1.79 -6.17 -43.58
CA ASP A 167 0.76 -7.06 -44.13
C ASP A 167 0.26 -6.41 -45.42
N ASP A 168 1.05 -6.62 -46.47
CA ASP A 168 0.65 -6.39 -47.85
C ASP A 168 -0.05 -7.66 -48.34
N THR A 169 -1.37 -7.64 -48.40
CA THR A 169 -2.13 -8.44 -49.37
C THR A 169 -3.28 -7.60 -49.92
N GLU A 170 -3.04 -7.01 -51.09
CA GLU A 170 -4.07 -6.40 -51.92
C GLU A 170 -5.02 -7.49 -52.42
N MET A 171 -6.26 -7.49 -51.93
CA MET A 171 -7.33 -8.35 -52.44
C MET A 171 -8.09 -7.58 -53.53
N GLU A 172 -7.88 -7.94 -54.80
CA GLU A 172 -8.74 -7.48 -55.91
C GLU A 172 -10.18 -7.96 -55.66
N VAL A 173 -11.13 -7.01 -55.61
CA VAL A 173 -12.57 -7.32 -55.63
C VAL A 173 -13.10 -6.95 -57.01
N ASP A 174 -13.49 -7.99 -57.75
CA ASP A 174 -14.08 -7.90 -59.07
C ASP A 174 -15.61 -7.61 -58.98
N GLY A 175 -16.10 -6.69 -59.81
CA GLY A 175 -17.47 -6.75 -60.36
C GLY A 175 -18.66 -6.15 -59.58
N THR A 176 -18.86 -4.84 -59.75
CA THR A 176 -20.10 -4.10 -60.09
C THR A 176 -21.54 -4.63 -59.83
N THR A 177 -22.37 -3.71 -59.28
CA THR A 177 -23.86 -3.54 -59.39
C THR A 177 -24.74 -4.51 -58.58
N THR A 178 -25.81 -4.17 -57.86
CA THR A 178 -26.78 -3.06 -57.96
C THR A 178 -27.50 -2.88 -56.61
N THR A 179 -27.75 -1.63 -56.24
CA THR A 179 -28.79 -1.11 -55.35
C THR A 179 -30.12 -1.89 -55.40
N THR A 180 -30.71 -2.33 -54.28
CA THR A 180 -32.12 -1.98 -53.94
C THR A 180 -32.66 -2.35 -52.55
N TYR A 181 -33.31 -1.33 -51.96
CA TYR A 181 -34.47 -1.21 -51.05
C TYR A 181 -34.63 -1.96 -49.72
N CYS A 182 -35.20 -1.16 -48.80
CA CYS A 182 -35.57 -1.36 -47.42
C CYS A 182 -36.75 -2.31 -47.21
N THR A 183 -36.77 -2.88 -46.01
CA THR A 183 -37.81 -3.73 -45.41
C THR A 183 -39.17 -3.05 -45.24
N GLY A 184 -40.24 -3.75 -45.62
CA GLY A 184 -41.63 -3.43 -45.24
C GLY A 184 -42.58 -4.63 -45.39
N ARG A 185 -43.06 -5.14 -44.25
CA ARG A 185 -44.30 -5.94 -44.04
C ARG A 185 -45.48 -5.26 -44.77
N VAL A 186 -46.52 -5.90 -45.31
CA VAL A 186 -47.30 -7.12 -44.99
C VAL A 186 -47.77 -7.74 -46.30
#